data_AF-A0A535WS41-F1
#
_entry.id   AF-A0A535WS41-F1
#
_cell.length_a   1.000
_cell.length_b   1.000
_cell.length_c   1.000
_cell.angle_alpha   90.00
_cell.angle_beta   90.00
_cell.angle_gamma   90.00
#
_symmetry.space_group_name_H-M   'P 1'
#
loop_
_entity.id
_entity.type
_entity.pdbx_description
1 polymer ?
#
loop_
_entity_poly.entity_id
_entity_poly.type
_entity_poly.pdbx_seq_one_letter_code
_entity_poly.pdbx_strand_id
1 'polypeptide(L)' 'MEFLQPATWSDALAMKAAHPDATPIAGGTDVMVEINLDHRRPASVIDLTRIREL' A
#
# COMPACT_ATOMS: atom_id res chain seq x y z
N MET A 1 -8.75 1.10 -8.25
CA MET A 1 -7.63 1.13 -7.29
C MET A 1 -6.65 0.07 -7.73
N GLU A 2 -5.40 0.45 -7.94
CA GLU A 2 -4.32 -0.50 -8.25
C GLU A 2 -3.75 -1.11 -6.97
N PHE A 3 -3.38 -2.39 -7.01
CA PHE A 3 -2.87 -3.11 -5.85
C PHE A 3 -1.49 -3.68 -6.15
N LEU A 4 -0.48 -3.14 -5.47
CA LEU A 4 0.93 -3.44 -5.67
C LEU A 4 1.41 -4.38 -4.56
N GLN A 5 2.08 -5.48 -4.93
CA GLN A 5 2.53 -6.52 -4.00
C GLN A 5 4.03 -6.76 -4.12
N PRO A 6 4.88 -5.91 -3.54
CA PRO A 6 6.31 -6.11 -3.52
C PRO A 6 6.69 -7.41 -2.80
N ALA A 7 7.73 -8.09 -3.28
CA ALA A 7 8.28 -9.27 -2.62
C ALA A 7 9.48 -8.91 -1.72
N THR A 8 10.10 -7.75 -1.98
CA THR A 8 11.28 -7.27 -1.27
C THR A 8 11.17 -5.79 -0.92
N TRP A 9 12.05 -5.33 -0.02
CA TRP A 9 12.19 -3.91 0.30
C TRP A 9 12.52 -3.05 -0.93
N SER A 10 13.38 -3.55 -1.80
CA SER A 10 13.76 -2.88 -3.05
C SER A 10 12.57 -2.71 -3.99
N ASP A 11 11.71 -3.73 -4.11
CA ASP A 11 10.49 -3.64 -4.91
C ASP A 11 9.53 -2.59 -4.34
N ALA A 12 9.35 -2.58 -3.01
CA ALA A 12 8.47 -1.61 -2.35
C ALA A 12 8.94 -0.17 -2.58
N LEU A 13 10.25 0.08 -2.49
CA LEU A 13 10.85 1.37 -2.79
C LEU A 13 10.66 1.77 -4.25
N ALA A 14 10.94 0.86 -5.19
CA ALA A 14 10.78 1.11 -6.61
C ALA A 14 9.31 1.43 -6.95
N MET A 15 8.38 0.65 -6.40
CA MET A 15 6.94 0.86 -6.55
C MET A 15 6.51 2.20 -5.93
N LYS A 16 7.00 2.55 -4.75
CA LYS A 16 6.68 3.85 -4.12
C LYS A 16 7.28 5.03 -4.88
N ALA A 17 8.44 4.88 -5.49
CA ALA A 17 9.04 5.90 -6.33
C ALA A 17 8.26 6.08 -7.66
N ALA A 18 7.80 4.98 -8.26
CA ALA A 18 6.97 5.01 -9.48
C ALA A 18 5.55 5.52 -9.20
N HIS A 19 5.02 5.25 -8.00
CA HIS A 19 3.68 5.66 -7.57
C HIS A 19 3.76 6.42 -6.23
N PRO A 20 4.20 7.70 -6.24
CA PRO A 20 4.37 8.49 -5.02
C PRO A 20 3.11 8.60 -4.15
N ASP A 21 1.93 8.56 -4.76
CA ASP A 21 0.63 8.66 -4.05
C ASP A 21 0.10 7.30 -3.54
N ALA A 22 0.79 6.19 -3.87
CA ALA A 22 0.37 4.87 -3.42
C ALA A 22 0.42 4.79 -1.89
N THR A 23 -0.67 4.31 -1.28
CA THR A 23 -0.77 4.18 0.18
C THR A 23 -0.14 2.85 0.62
N PRO A 24 0.97 2.85 1.37
CA PRO A 24 1.54 1.61 1.90
C PRO A 24 0.66 1.09 3.05
N ILE A 25 0.46 -0.23 3.12
CA ILE A 25 -0.27 -0.89 4.20
C ILE A 25 0.46 -2.13 4.72
N ALA A 26 0.26 -2.42 6.00
CA ALA A 26 0.53 -3.71 6.63
C ALA A 26 -0.74 -4.15 7.36
N GLY A 27 -1.49 -5.10 6.79
CA GLY A 27 -2.83 -5.50 7.25
C GLY A 27 -3.97 -4.59 6.77
N GLY A 28 -3.82 -3.27 6.87
CA GLY A 28 -4.68 -2.30 6.20
C GLY A 28 -5.98 -1.89 6.91
N THR A 29 -6.17 -2.25 8.18
CA THR A 29 -7.41 -1.97 8.94
C THR A 29 -7.79 -0.50 8.95
N ASP A 30 -6.87 0.40 9.31
CA ASP A 30 -7.16 1.84 9.39
C ASP A 30 -7.58 2.40 8.03
N VAL A 31 -6.83 2.04 6.98
CA VAL A 31 -7.11 2.47 5.60
C VAL A 31 -8.45 1.94 5.11
N MET A 32 -8.77 0.68 5.42
CA MET A 32 -10.03 0.09 4.97
C MET A 32 -11.23 0.68 5.70
N VAL A 33 -11.09 1.01 6.99
CA VAL A 33 -12.11 1.76 7.74
C VAL A 33 -12.30 3.16 7.15
N GLU A 34 -11.23 3.89 6.85
CA GLU A 34 -11.31 5.20 6.21
C GLU A 34 -11.99 5.15 4.83
N ILE A 35 -11.72 4.10 4.04
CA ILE A 35 -12.39 3.89 2.74
C ILE A 35 -13.89 3.61 2.94
N ASN A 36 -14.24 2.74 3.88
CA ASN A 36 -15.63 2.39 4.17
C ASN A 36 -16.46 3.59 4.66
N LEU A 37 -15.83 4.50 5.41
CA LEU A 37 -16.43 5.75 5.88
C LEU A 37 -16.38 6.87 4.83
N ASP A 38 -15.88 6.60 3.64
CA ASP A 38 -15.68 7.57 2.55
C ASP A 38 -14.78 8.76 2.90
N HIS A 39 -13.86 8.58 3.86
CA HIS A 39 -12.88 9.58 4.27
C HIS A 39 -11.63 9.57 3.37
N ARG A 40 -11.34 8.44 2.73
CA ARG A 40 -10.18 8.27 1.86
C ARG A 40 -10.53 7.43 0.63
N ARG A 41 -9.98 7.80 -0.54
CA ARG A 41 -10.06 7.02 -1.78
C ARG A 41 -8.68 6.90 -2.45
N PRO A 42 -7.80 5.99 -1.99
CA PRO A 42 -6.49 5.81 -2.61
C PRO A 42 -6.60 5.40 -4.07
N ALA A 43 -5.77 5.99 -4.94
CA ALA A 43 -5.65 5.53 -6.33
C ALA A 43 -4.98 4.16 -6.39
N SER A 44 -4.00 3.93 -5.51
CA SER A 44 -3.25 2.68 -5.40
C SER A 44 -2.82 2.38 -3.96
N VAL A 45 -2.60 1.09 -3.69
CA VAL A 45 -2.16 0.57 -2.40
C VAL A 45 -0.94 -0.34 -2.60
N ILE A 46 0.04 -0.24 -1.70
CA ILE A 46 1.21 -1.13 -1.65
C ILE A 46 1.08 -2.03 -0.42
N ASP A 47 0.92 -3.33 -0.64
CA ASP A 47 0.82 -4.33 0.42
C ASP A 47 2.22 -4.82 0.84
N LEU A 48 2.65 -4.37 2.02
CA LEU A 48 3.97 -4.68 2.56
C LEU A 48 4.01 -6.01 3.33
N THR A 49 2.88 -6.69 3.49
CA THR A 49 2.77 -7.89 4.36
C THR A 49 3.63 -9.08 3.91
N ARG A 50 4.11 -9.07 2.65
CA ARG A 50 4.97 -10.12 2.09
C ARG A 50 6.46 -9.93 2.37
N ILE A 51 6.88 -8.73 2.80
CA ILE A 51 8.28 -8.41 3.08
C ILE A 51 8.57 -8.88 4.51
N ARG A 52 9.45 -9.87 4.66
CA ARG A 52 9.69 -10.54 5.96
C ARG A 52 10.50 -9.69 6.94
N GLU A 53 11.20 -8.69 6.43
CA GLU A 53 12.02 -7.77 7.18
C GLU A 53 11.22 -6.64 7.86
N LEU A 54 9.90 -6.58 7.65
CA LEU A 54 8.95 -5.63 8.25
C LEU A 54 8.09 -6.31 9.33
#